data_AF-A0A538BA86-F1
#
_entry.id   AF-A0A538BA86-F1
#
_cell.length_a   1.000
_cell.length_b   1.000
_cell.length_c   1.000
_cell.angle_alpha   90.00
_cell.angle_beta   90.00
_cell.angle_gamma   90.00
#
_symmetry.space_group_name_H-M   'P 1'
#
loop_
_entity.id
_entity.type
_entity.pdbx_description
1 polymer ?
#
loop_
_entity_poly.entity_id
_entity_poly.type
_entity_poly.pdbx_seq_one_letter_code
_entity_poly.pdbx_strand_id
1 'polypeptide(L)'
;MTDPISWDLAERIAVRVAGREPFADSYHYASLEPDFAEFTAQAEDLVAAETGLRSLSGPARARVTDRAGWIGANLASFRRLLKPITEKLGQRMTSG
;
A
#
# COMPACT_ATOMS: atom_id res chain seq x y z
N MET A 1 22.62 13.60 7.30
CA MET A 1 22.64 13.55 5.82
C MET A 1 21.21 13.57 5.32
N THR A 2 20.89 14.50 4.43
CA THR A 2 19.59 14.57 3.75
C THR A 2 19.39 13.32 2.90
N ASP A 3 18.20 12.71 2.94
CA ASP A 3 17.86 11.58 2.07
C ASP A 3 18.01 12.04 0.61
N PRO A 4 18.71 11.29 -0.27
CA PRO A 4 18.84 11.67 -1.67
C PRO A 4 17.50 11.76 -2.41
N ILE A 5 16.41 11.23 -1.83
CA ILE A 5 15.06 11.35 -2.36
C ILE A 5 14.19 12.21 -1.41
N SER A 6 13.54 13.23 -1.97
CA SER A 6 12.42 13.93 -1.33
C SER A 6 11.15 13.08 -1.47
N TRP A 7 10.92 12.24 -0.47
CA TRP A 7 9.78 11.30 -0.45
C TRP A 7 8.43 12.01 -0.37
N ASP A 8 8.37 13.19 0.23
CA ASP A 8 7.18 14.03 0.25
C ASP A 8 6.82 14.53 -1.16
N LEU A 9 7.81 14.90 -1.98
CA LEU A 9 7.58 15.27 -3.37
C LEU A 9 7.20 14.06 -4.21
N ALA A 10 7.84 12.91 -3.98
CA ALA A 10 7.52 11.67 -4.66
C ALA A 10 6.05 11.26 -4.42
N GLU A 11 5.56 11.37 -3.18
CA GLU A 11 4.16 11.10 -2.84
C GLU A 11 3.19 12.02 -3.59
N ARG A 12 3.44 13.34 -3.57
CA ARG A 12 2.59 14.32 -4.27
C ARG A 12 2.53 14.04 -5.78
N ILE A 13 3.66 13.72 -6.40
CA ILE A 13 3.73 13.38 -7.83
C ILE A 13 2.98 12.07 -8.08
N ALA A 14 3.20 11.04 -7.26
CA ALA A 14 2.53 9.75 -7.41
C ALA A 14 1.01 9.90 -7.33
N VAL A 15 0.49 10.64 -6.34
CA VAL A 15 -0.96 10.90 -6.22
C VAL A 15 -1.48 11.65 -7.44
N ARG A 16 -0.74 12.67 -7.92
CA ARG A 16 -1.15 13.47 -9.08
C ARG A 16 -1.17 12.67 -10.38
N VAL A 17 -0.20 11.78 -10.58
CA VAL A 17 -0.09 10.89 -11.75
C VAL A 17 -1.11 9.77 -11.70
N ALA A 18 -1.35 9.21 -10.51
CA ALA A 18 -2.34 8.17 -10.32
C ALA A 18 -3.76 8.64 -10.68
N GLY A 19 -4.02 9.95 -10.60
CA GLY A 19 -5.30 10.53 -10.96
C GLY A 19 -6.44 10.09 -10.03
N ARG A 20 -7.65 10.56 -10.32
CA ARG A 20 -8.86 10.17 -9.58
C ARG A 20 -9.60 9.08 -10.35
N GLU A 21 -10.13 8.11 -9.61
CA GLU A 21 -10.99 7.07 -10.15
C GLU A 21 -12.45 7.60 -10.09
N PRO A 22 -13.19 7.70 -11.21
CA PRO A 22 -14.54 8.29 -11.23
C PRO A 22 -15.58 7.57 -10.36
N PHE A 23 -15.43 6.26 -10.11
CA PHE A 23 -16.36 5.49 -9.27
C PHE A 23 -16.08 5.60 -7.77
N ALA A 24 -14.93 6.16 -7.35
CA ALA A 24 -14.58 6.36 -5.95
C ALA A 24 -15.59 7.23 -5.18
N ASP A 25 -16.34 8.09 -5.88
CA ASP A 25 -17.37 8.95 -5.30
C ASP A 25 -18.79 8.35 -5.40
N SER A 26 -18.93 7.16 -5.98
CA SER A 26 -20.22 6.52 -6.19
C SER A 26 -20.68 5.69 -4.99
N TYR A 27 -21.99 5.51 -4.84
CA TYR A 27 -22.58 4.64 -3.81
C TYR A 27 -22.02 3.20 -3.87
N HIS A 28 -21.59 2.73 -5.04
CA HIS A 28 -20.95 1.42 -5.19
C HIS A 28 -19.66 1.28 -4.39
N TYR A 29 -18.94 2.38 -4.13
CA TYR A 29 -17.75 2.32 -3.30
C TYR A 29 -18.09 2.04 -1.82
N ALA A 30 -19.23 2.57 -1.34
CA ALA A 30 -19.68 2.35 0.03
C ALA A 30 -20.15 0.91 0.27
N SER A 31 -20.63 0.21 -0.76
CA SER A 31 -21.00 -1.21 -0.64
C SER A 31 -19.79 -2.14 -0.63
N LEU A 32 -18.62 -1.70 -1.13
CA LEU A 32 -17.43 -2.56 -1.14
C LEU A 32 -16.95 -2.89 0.28
N GLU A 33 -16.98 -1.95 1.22
CA GLU A 33 -16.47 -2.19 2.58
C GLU A 33 -17.19 -3.35 3.29
N PRO A 34 -18.54 -3.40 3.35
CA PRO A 34 -19.24 -4.56 3.94
C PRO A 34 -19.01 -5.86 3.15
N ASP A 35 -18.99 -5.81 1.81
CA ASP A 35 -18.71 -7.00 0.97
C ASP A 35 -17.32 -7.57 1.28
N PHE A 36 -16.32 -6.71 1.37
CA PHE A 36 -14.94 -7.10 1.71
C PHE A 36 -14.83 -7.60 3.15
N ALA A 37 -15.58 -7.06 4.11
CA ALA A 37 -15.61 -7.58 5.47
C ALA A 37 -16.17 -9.02 5.51
N GLU A 38 -17.26 -9.28 4.79
CA GLU A 38 -17.87 -10.61 4.69
C GLU A 38 -16.92 -11.61 3.99
N PHE A 39 -16.48 -11.27 2.78
CA PHE A 39 -15.73 -12.23 1.95
C PHE A 39 -14.30 -12.45 2.45
N THR A 40 -13.71 -11.50 3.18
CA THR A 40 -12.39 -11.72 3.81
C THR A 40 -12.46 -12.78 4.89
N ALA A 41 -13.52 -12.78 5.72
CA ALA A 41 -13.71 -13.81 6.74
C ALA A 41 -13.95 -15.19 6.09
N GLN A 42 -14.79 -15.25 5.05
CA GLN A 42 -15.02 -16.49 4.31
C GLN A 42 -13.74 -17.02 3.65
N ALA A 43 -12.96 -16.14 3.02
CA ALA A 43 -11.70 -16.52 2.39
C ALA A 43 -10.68 -17.03 3.40
N GLU A 44 -10.58 -16.44 4.59
CA GLU A 44 -9.71 -16.93 5.66
C GLU A 44 -10.05 -18.37 6.05
N ASP A 45 -11.34 -18.69 6.22
CA ASP A 45 -11.76 -20.05 6.56
C ASP A 45 -11.51 -21.06 5.44
N LEU A 46 -11.76 -20.67 4.19
CA LEU A 46 -11.49 -21.51 3.02
C LEU A 46 -10.00 -21.80 2.85
N VAL A 47 -9.14 -20.77 2.91
CA VAL A 47 -7.68 -20.93 2.83
C VAL A 47 -7.19 -21.86 3.92
N ALA A 48 -7.75 -21.73 5.11
CA ALA A 48 -7.28 -22.46 6.26
C ALA A 48 -7.84 -23.89 6.32
N ALA A 49 -8.98 -24.18 5.70
CA ALA A 49 -9.47 -25.53 5.44
C ALA A 49 -8.60 -26.25 4.39
N GLU A 50 -8.19 -25.55 3.33
CA GLU A 50 -7.38 -26.10 2.24
C GLU A 50 -5.92 -26.33 2.66
N THR A 51 -5.32 -25.37 3.36
CA THR A 51 -3.89 -25.41 3.71
C THR A 51 -3.62 -26.06 5.07
N GLY A 52 -4.64 -26.18 5.93
CA GLY A 52 -4.47 -26.56 7.33
C GLY A 52 -3.78 -25.49 8.20
N LEU A 53 -3.48 -24.31 7.64
CA LEU A 53 -2.78 -23.22 8.35
C LEU A 53 -3.78 -22.17 8.84
N ARG A 54 -3.58 -21.67 10.06
CA ARG A 54 -4.33 -20.52 10.62
C ARG A 54 -3.37 -19.38 10.97
N SER A 55 -3.83 -18.14 10.76
CA SER A 55 -3.06 -16.93 11.07
C SER A 55 -2.78 -16.83 12.57
N LEU A 56 -1.52 -16.59 12.94
CA LEU A 56 -1.14 -16.23 14.32
C LEU A 56 -1.25 -14.71 14.57
N SER A 57 -1.47 -13.93 13.52
CA SER A 57 -1.56 -12.47 13.57
C SER A 57 -2.99 -11.97 13.83
N GLY A 58 -3.92 -12.89 14.14
CA GLY A 58 -5.35 -12.63 14.27
C GLY A 58 -6.11 -12.70 12.93
N PRO A 59 -7.43 -12.39 12.96
CA PRO A 59 -8.30 -12.50 11.81
C PRO A 59 -7.88 -11.60 10.64
N ALA A 60 -8.11 -12.08 9.43
CA ALA A 60 -7.88 -11.30 8.21
C ALA A 60 -8.81 -10.07 8.17
N ARG A 61 -8.27 -8.95 7.70
CA ARG A 61 -9.02 -7.69 7.54
C ARG A 61 -8.73 -7.10 6.18
N ALA A 62 -9.78 -6.78 5.43
CA ALA A 62 -9.68 -5.96 4.25
C ALA A 62 -9.89 -4.48 4.59
N ARG A 63 -9.38 -3.62 3.71
CA ARG A 63 -9.64 -2.19 3.73
C ARG A 63 -9.82 -1.73 2.30
N VAL A 64 -10.96 -1.13 1.99
CA VAL A 64 -11.17 -0.50 0.69
C VAL A 64 -10.44 0.84 0.69
N THR A 65 -9.68 1.09 -0.38
CA THR A 65 -8.86 2.31 -0.49
C THR A 65 -8.78 2.74 -1.95
N ASP A 66 -8.63 4.04 -2.18
CA ASP A 66 -8.42 4.60 -3.52
C ASP A 66 -6.93 4.60 -3.88
N ARG A 67 -6.59 5.17 -5.04
CA ARG A 67 -5.19 5.23 -5.48
C ARG A 67 -4.31 6.04 -4.54
N ALA A 68 -4.81 7.15 -3.99
CA ALA A 68 -4.06 7.99 -3.08
C ALA A 68 -3.79 7.28 -1.74
N GLY A 69 -4.81 6.63 -1.19
CA GLY A 69 -4.69 5.83 0.03
C GLY A 69 -3.77 4.62 -0.16
N TRP A 70 -3.80 3.96 -1.34
CA TRP A 70 -2.86 2.89 -1.66
C TRP A 70 -1.41 3.39 -1.71
N ILE A 71 -1.16 4.56 -2.32
CA ILE A 71 0.16 5.18 -2.35
C ILE A 71 0.65 5.45 -0.93
N GLY A 72 -0.16 6.11 -0.10
CA GLY A 72 0.20 6.42 1.29
C GLY A 72 0.50 5.16 2.12
N ALA A 73 -0.29 4.10 1.95
CA ALA A 73 -0.08 2.82 2.65
C ALA A 73 1.23 2.11 2.24
N ASN A 74 1.70 2.31 1.01
CA ASN A 74 2.84 1.57 0.46
C ASN A 74 4.15 2.37 0.38
N LEU A 75 4.11 3.70 0.53
CA LEU A 75 5.28 4.56 0.31
C LEU A 75 6.47 4.18 1.20
N ALA A 76 6.22 3.86 2.48
CA ALA A 76 7.26 3.42 3.40
C ALA A 76 7.94 2.11 2.94
N SER A 77 7.19 1.20 2.33
CA SER A 77 7.72 -0.04 1.75
C SER A 77 8.60 0.25 0.54
N PHE A 78 8.18 1.13 -0.36
CA PHE A 78 9.01 1.56 -1.50
C PHE A 78 10.32 2.22 -1.05
N ARG A 79 10.25 3.09 -0.03
CA ARG A 79 11.45 3.69 0.58
C ARG A 79 12.40 2.63 1.14
N ARG A 80 11.87 1.63 1.84
CA ARG A 80 12.67 0.54 2.40
C ARG A 80 13.32 -0.31 1.31
N LEU A 81 12.59 -0.62 0.24
CA LEU A 81 13.10 -1.41 -0.89
C LEU A 81 14.20 -0.69 -1.66
N LEU A 82 14.07 0.63 -1.85
CA LEU A 82 15.04 1.43 -2.60
C LEU A 82 16.26 1.86 -1.79
N LYS A 83 16.22 1.70 -0.46
CA LYS A 83 17.29 2.12 0.47
C LYS A 83 18.72 1.76 0.02
N PRO A 84 19.03 0.53 -0.44
CA PRO A 84 20.40 0.19 -0.84
C PRO A 84 20.90 1.00 -2.05
N ILE A 85 20.01 1.40 -2.95
CA ILE A 85 20.33 2.20 -4.14
C ILE A 85 20.49 3.66 -3.75
N THR A 86 19.57 4.18 -2.92
CA THR A 86 19.61 5.58 -2.47
C THR A 86 20.82 5.85 -1.57
N GLU A 87 21.25 4.90 -0.76
CA GLU A 87 22.49 5.01 0.02
C GLU A 87 23.72 5.13 -0.88
N LYS A 88 23.84 4.28 -1.91
CA LYS A 88 24.94 4.36 -2.90
C LYS A 88 24.91 5.69 -3.67
N LEU A 89 23.72 6.18 -4.01
CA LEU A 89 23.55 7.47 -4.67
C LEU A 89 24.01 8.61 -3.76
N GLY A 90 23.59 8.61 -2.49
CA GLY A 90 23.99 9.62 -1.51
C GLY A 90 25.51 9.67 -1.32
N GLN A 91 26.16 8.51 -1.24
CA GLN A 91 27.62 8.41 -1.17
C GLN A 91 28.29 9.08 -2.39
N ARG A 92 27.83 8.77 -3.62
CA ARG A 92 28.36 9.40 -4.84
C ARG A 92 28.16 10.91 -4.88
N MET A 93 27.00 11.40 -4.42
CA MET A 93 26.69 12.83 -4.37
C MET A 93 27.55 13.60 -3.37
N THR A 94 28.06 12.94 -2.32
CA THR A 94 28.99 13.54 -1.35
C THR A 94 30.46 13.40 -1.71
N SER A 95 30.80 12.54 -2.68
CA SER A 95 32.18 12.25 -3.09
C SER A 95 32.64 12.99 -4.36
N GLY A 96 31.73 13.72 -5.03
CA GLY A 96 32.05 14.62 -6.13
C GLY A 96 31.94 16.07 -5.68
#